data_AF-A0A1I1V3N2-F1
#
_entry.id   AF-A0A1I1V3N2-F1
#
_cell.length_a   1.000
_cell.length_b   1.000
_cell.length_c   1.000
_cell.angle_alpha   90.00
_cell.angle_beta   90.00
_cell.angle_gamma   90.00
#
_symmetry.space_group_name_H-M   'P 1'
#
loop_
_entity.id
_entity.type
_entity.pdbx_description
1 polymer ?
#
loop_
_entity_poly.entity_id
_entity_poly.type
_entity_poly.pdbx_seq_one_letter_code
_entity_poly.pdbx_strand_id
1 'polypeptide(L)'
;MIGRKNIVFGFLYLVITAALGPYMVTQLHPDVGAAAQERQQSMARLQQLAASDFEENLEPLTGAEIARANTEALLAQSTFDNARAPIDGIKAGPHAHGNLEALLNIAVGIALVFIAVAPIFKQVISWVFIVGALLHSGVLYLTQFGVTLGGLTSILQPIGPPLVLLGLLLAGIAAAMGWRGEPVRD
;
A
#
# COMPACT_ATOMS: atom_id res chain seq x y z
N MET A 1 -5.82 -16.51 27.03
CA MET A 1 -6.22 -15.40 26.14
C MET A 1 -5.42 -15.43 24.84
N ILE A 2 -5.78 -16.34 23.95
CA ILE A 2 -5.08 -16.62 22.70
C ILE A 2 -5.10 -15.39 21.77
N GLY A 3 -6.17 -14.60 21.78
CA GLY A 3 -6.30 -13.38 20.97
C GLY A 3 -5.28 -12.28 21.29
N ARG A 4 -4.64 -12.31 22.48
CA ARG A 4 -3.65 -11.29 22.90
C ARG A 4 -2.51 -11.15 21.89
N LYS A 5 -2.04 -12.25 21.28
CA LYS A 5 -0.94 -12.21 20.33
C LYS A 5 -1.27 -11.43 19.06
N ASN A 6 -2.50 -11.55 18.54
CA ASN A 6 -2.92 -10.78 17.37
C ASN A 6 -3.07 -9.29 17.71
N ILE A 7 -3.54 -8.96 18.92
CA ILE A 7 -3.64 -7.57 19.36
C ILE A 7 -2.24 -6.93 19.41
N VAL A 8 -1.29 -7.58 20.08
CA VAL A 8 0.09 -7.09 20.19
C VAL A 8 0.74 -6.99 18.81
N PHE A 9 0.63 -8.06 18.00
CA PHE A 9 1.13 -8.06 16.63
C PHE A 9 0.52 -6.92 15.82
N GLY A 10 -0.80 -6.77 15.83
CA GLY A 10 -1.50 -5.78 15.04
C GLY A 10 -1.14 -4.34 15.42
N PHE A 11 -0.99 -4.02 16.71
CA PHE A 11 -0.51 -2.68 17.09
C PHE A 11 0.93 -2.42 16.65
N LEU A 12 1.85 -3.38 16.84
CA LEU A 12 3.23 -3.24 16.38
C LEU A 12 3.29 -3.10 14.85
N TYR A 13 2.51 -3.92 14.15
CA TYR A 13 2.45 -3.94 12.71
C TYR A 13 1.88 -2.61 12.17
N LEU A 14 0.81 -2.10 12.80
CA LEU A 14 0.22 -0.80 12.45
C LEU A 14 1.22 0.35 12.60
N VAL A 15 2.03 0.36 13.66
CA VAL A 15 3.06 1.42 13.82
C VAL A 15 4.04 1.40 12.65
N ILE A 16 4.49 0.21 12.24
CA ILE A 16 5.44 0.03 11.14
C ILE A 16 4.83 0.45 9.80
N THR A 17 3.62 -0.01 9.49
CA THR A 17 2.97 0.23 8.19
C THR A 17 2.41 1.66 8.10
N ALA A 18 1.91 2.23 9.20
CA ALA A 18 1.45 3.61 9.25
C ALA A 18 2.60 4.62 9.13
N ALA A 19 3.80 4.28 9.63
CA ALA A 19 5.00 5.12 9.50
C ALA A 19 5.42 5.34 8.02
N LEU A 20 4.96 4.50 7.09
CA LEU A 20 5.13 4.73 5.65
C LEU A 20 4.47 6.04 5.18
N GLY A 21 3.40 6.49 5.84
CA GLY A 21 2.75 7.77 5.54
C GLY A 21 3.71 8.95 5.68
N PRO A 22 4.25 9.20 6.89
CA PRO A 22 5.29 10.21 7.10
C PRO A 22 6.56 10.02 6.24
N TYR A 23 6.97 8.77 5.98
CA TYR A 23 8.10 8.48 5.10
C TYR A 23 7.86 8.99 3.68
N MET A 24 6.70 8.71 3.08
CA MET A 24 6.34 9.23 1.74
C MET A 24 6.41 10.76 1.72
N VAL A 25 5.85 11.42 2.74
CA VAL A 25 5.81 12.89 2.84
C VAL A 25 7.19 13.52 2.93
N THR A 26 8.09 12.93 3.71
CA THR A 26 9.39 13.54 3.98
C THR A 26 10.45 13.15 2.95
N GLN A 27 10.38 11.96 2.36
CA GLN A 27 11.43 11.42 1.49
C GLN A 27 11.07 11.42 0.00
N LEU A 28 9.79 11.32 -0.37
CA LEU A 28 9.39 11.11 -1.78
C LEU A 28 8.59 12.28 -2.36
N HIS A 29 7.78 12.94 -1.54
CA HIS A 29 6.98 14.09 -1.99
C HIS A 29 7.81 15.30 -2.49
N PRO A 30 9.02 15.61 -1.97
CA PRO A 30 9.85 16.69 -2.52
C PRO A 30 10.18 16.50 -4.01
N ASP A 31 10.55 15.29 -4.42
CA ASP A 31 10.89 14.97 -5.81
C ASP A 31 9.66 15.06 -6.72
N VAL A 32 8.50 14.61 -6.25
CA VAL A 32 7.23 14.78 -6.95
C VAL A 32 6.87 16.25 -7.08
N GLY A 33 7.14 17.07 -6.06
CA GLY A 33 6.90 18.51 -6.09
C GLY A 33 7.75 19.21 -7.16
N ALA A 34 9.04 18.88 -7.23
CA ALA A 34 9.95 19.40 -8.25
C ALA A 34 9.51 18.99 -9.66
N ALA A 35 9.22 17.70 -9.88
CA ALA A 35 8.76 17.19 -11.17
C ALA A 35 7.38 17.76 -11.56
N ALA A 36 6.49 18.00 -10.60
CA ALA A 36 5.19 18.62 -10.85
C ALA A 36 5.33 20.06 -11.34
N GLN A 37 6.29 20.81 -10.78
CA GLN A 37 6.57 22.19 -11.19
C GLN A 37 7.12 22.24 -12.62
N GLU A 38 8.09 21.39 -12.94
CA GLU A 38 8.65 21.28 -14.30
C GLU A 38 7.56 20.90 -15.32
N ARG A 39 6.77 19.86 -15.02
CA ARG A 39 5.62 19.46 -15.83
C ARG A 39 4.64 20.60 -16.04
N GLN A 40 4.31 21.34 -14.98
CA GLN A 40 3.36 22.45 -15.07
C GLN A 40 3.87 23.55 -16.01
N GLN A 41 5.16 23.88 -15.97
CA GLN A 41 5.77 24.89 -16.84
C GLN A 41 5.75 24.43 -18.31
N SER A 42 6.22 23.22 -18.61
CA SER A 42 6.28 22.71 -19.98
C SER A 42 4.89 22.51 -20.59
N MET A 43 3.92 22.00 -19.82
CA MET A 43 2.54 21.85 -20.27
C MET A 43 1.85 23.20 -20.48
N ALA A 44 2.07 24.18 -19.61
CA ALA A 44 1.50 25.52 -19.77
C ALA A 44 2.02 26.20 -21.05
N ARG A 45 3.33 26.09 -21.34
CA ARG A 45 3.91 26.59 -22.60
C ARG A 45 3.27 25.89 -23.80
N LEU A 46 3.19 24.56 -23.80
CA LEU A 46 2.58 23.81 -24.91
C LEU A 46 1.11 24.20 -25.13
N GLN A 47 0.34 24.38 -24.06
CA GLN A 47 -1.05 24.84 -24.14
C GLN A 47 -1.15 26.25 -24.71
N GLN A 48 -0.25 27.16 -24.31
CA GLN A 48 -0.20 28.51 -24.85
C GLN A 48 0.11 28.48 -26.35
N LEU A 49 1.11 27.71 -26.79
CA LEU A 49 1.46 27.54 -28.19
C LEU A 49 0.28 26.98 -29.01
N ALA A 50 -0.43 25.98 -28.47
CA ALA A 50 -1.60 25.43 -29.14
C ALA A 50 -2.76 26.45 -29.24
N ALA A 51 -2.89 27.36 -28.27
CA ALA A 51 -3.90 28.41 -28.28
C ALA A 51 -3.53 29.61 -29.17
N SER A 52 -2.25 29.81 -29.46
CA SER A 52 -1.73 30.87 -30.33
C SER A 52 -1.40 30.38 -31.75
N ASP A 53 -2.01 29.28 -32.22
CA ASP A 53 -1.73 28.68 -33.54
C ASP A 53 -0.23 28.42 -33.81
N PHE A 54 0.49 28.06 -32.74
CA PHE A 54 1.94 27.82 -32.71
C PHE A 54 2.81 29.05 -33.01
N GLU A 55 2.31 30.23 -32.66
CA GLU A 55 3.11 31.45 -32.62
C GLU A 55 3.70 31.71 -31.23
N GLU A 56 4.97 32.12 -31.19
CA GLU A 56 5.65 32.58 -29.98
C GLU A 56 6.24 33.97 -30.26
N ASN A 57 5.90 34.97 -29.44
CA ASN A 57 6.29 36.38 -29.67
C ASN A 57 5.89 36.97 -31.04
N LEU A 58 4.72 36.59 -31.56
CA LEU A 58 4.18 37.00 -32.88
C LEU A 58 4.96 36.41 -34.08
N GLU A 59 5.83 35.42 -33.84
CA GLU A 59 6.53 34.70 -34.89
C GLU A 59 6.05 33.24 -34.94
N PRO A 60 5.71 32.70 -36.13
CA PRO A 60 5.30 31.31 -36.26
C PRO A 60 6.50 30.38 -36.02
N LEU A 61 6.30 29.38 -35.17
CA LEU A 61 7.33 28.38 -34.90
C LEU A 61 7.51 27.44 -36.09
N THR A 62 8.76 27.01 -36.29
CA THR A 62 9.06 25.93 -37.22
C THR A 62 8.53 24.59 -36.71
N GLY A 63 8.28 23.63 -37.62
CA GLY A 63 7.87 22.29 -37.22
C GLY A 63 8.86 21.58 -36.28
N ALA A 64 10.15 21.91 -36.38
CA ALA A 64 11.17 21.39 -35.46
C ALA A 64 11.05 21.96 -34.04
N GLU A 65 10.70 23.24 -33.90
CA GLU A 65 10.50 23.89 -32.60
C GLU A 65 9.21 23.41 -31.94
N ILE A 66 8.13 23.25 -32.71
CA ILE A 66 6.88 22.64 -32.22
C ILE A 66 7.13 21.22 -31.73
N ALA A 67 7.88 20.42 -32.48
CA ALA A 67 8.23 19.06 -32.09
C ALA A 67 9.07 19.02 -30.80
N ARG A 68 10.00 19.96 -30.61
CA ARG A 68 10.77 20.09 -29.36
C ARG A 68 9.87 20.45 -28.18
N ALA A 69 9.00 21.45 -28.31
CA ALA A 69 8.09 21.86 -27.25
C ALA A 69 7.14 20.71 -26.82
N ASN A 70 6.61 19.95 -27.79
CA ASN A 70 5.80 18.77 -27.49
C ASN A 70 6.63 17.68 -26.79
N THR A 71 7.85 17.42 -27.26
CA THR A 71 8.75 16.42 -26.65
C THR A 71 9.13 16.81 -25.22
N GLU A 72 9.43 18.08 -24.97
CA GLU A 72 9.72 18.62 -23.63
C GLU A 72 8.54 18.39 -22.68
N ALA A 73 7.31 18.68 -23.12
CA ALA A 73 6.11 18.44 -22.32
C ALA A 73 5.90 16.95 -22.01
N LEU A 74 6.09 16.06 -23.00
CA LEU A 74 5.99 14.62 -22.84
C LEU A 74 7.04 14.06 -21.88
N LEU A 75 8.29 14.55 -21.98
CA LEU A 75 9.36 14.16 -21.06
C LEU A 75 9.07 14.63 -19.64
N ALA A 76 8.61 15.87 -19.47
CA ALA A 76 8.26 16.39 -18.15
C ALA A 76 7.07 15.62 -17.51
N GLN A 77 6.10 15.21 -18.32
CA GLN A 77 5.01 14.32 -17.87
C GLN A 77 5.56 12.95 -17.44
N SER A 78 6.42 12.33 -18.25
CA SER A 78 7.05 11.04 -17.93
C SER A 78 7.88 11.14 -16.64
N THR A 79 8.66 12.20 -16.46
CA THR A 79 9.43 12.45 -15.22
C THR A 79 8.50 12.55 -14.02
N PHE A 80 7.40 13.28 -14.13
CA PHE A 80 6.40 13.38 -13.06
C PHE A 80 5.75 12.03 -12.72
N ASP A 81 5.37 11.24 -13.72
CA ASP A 81 4.76 9.93 -13.51
C ASP A 81 5.75 8.96 -12.85
N ASN A 82 7.01 8.97 -13.29
CA ASN A 82 8.09 8.18 -12.69
C ASN A 82 8.38 8.60 -11.24
N ALA A 83 8.37 9.90 -10.94
CA ALA A 83 8.56 10.40 -9.58
C ALA A 83 7.41 9.98 -8.65
N ARG A 84 6.18 9.83 -9.17
CA ARG A 84 5.02 9.38 -8.40
C ARG A 84 4.95 7.87 -8.19
N ALA A 85 5.48 7.08 -9.11
CA ALA A 85 5.38 5.63 -9.07
C ALA A 85 5.78 4.99 -7.72
N PRO A 86 6.87 5.42 -7.04
CA PRO A 86 7.20 4.93 -5.70
C PRO A 86 6.15 5.24 -4.63
N ILE A 87 5.58 6.45 -4.65
CA ILE A 87 4.54 6.86 -3.69
C ILE A 87 3.28 6.03 -3.91
N ASP A 88 2.84 5.92 -5.17
CA ASP A 88 1.63 5.16 -5.51
C ASP A 88 1.82 3.66 -5.19
N GLY A 89 3.03 3.12 -5.38
CA GLY A 89 3.40 1.76 -4.96
C GLY A 89 3.31 1.54 -3.44
N ILE A 90 3.84 2.46 -2.63
CA ILE A 90 3.73 2.39 -1.16
C ILE A 90 2.28 2.50 -0.71
N LYS A 91 1.57 3.51 -1.23
CA LYS A 91 0.21 3.85 -0.85
C LYS A 91 -0.76 2.71 -1.14
N ALA A 92 -0.74 2.18 -2.37
CA ALA A 92 -1.63 1.11 -2.78
C ALA A 92 -1.19 -0.27 -2.23
N GLY A 93 0.10 -0.46 -1.97
CA GLY A 93 0.65 -1.72 -1.48
C GLY A 93 0.76 -1.75 0.05
N PRO A 94 1.99 -1.72 0.60
CA PRO A 94 2.24 -2.03 2.01
C PRO A 94 1.60 -1.07 3.01
N HIS A 95 1.33 0.18 2.64
CA HIS A 95 0.65 1.12 3.54
C HIS A 95 -0.83 0.76 3.70
N ALA A 96 -1.61 0.71 2.61
CA ALA A 96 -3.04 0.41 2.68
C ALA A 96 -3.31 -1.02 3.18
N HIS A 97 -2.68 -2.02 2.57
CA HIS A 97 -2.90 -3.41 2.97
C HIS A 97 -2.34 -3.70 4.37
N GLY A 98 -1.15 -3.17 4.70
CA GLY A 98 -0.54 -3.36 6.00
C GLY A 98 -1.36 -2.75 7.15
N ASN A 99 -1.90 -1.56 6.95
CA ASN A 99 -2.81 -0.94 7.94
C ASN A 99 -4.09 -1.76 8.11
N LEU A 100 -4.69 -2.22 7.01
CA LEU A 100 -5.91 -3.04 7.06
C LEU A 100 -5.67 -4.36 7.79
N GLU A 101 -4.58 -5.05 7.48
CA GLU A 101 -4.25 -6.35 8.09
C GLU A 101 -3.84 -6.24 9.55
N ALA A 102 -3.21 -5.12 9.94
CA ALA A 102 -2.98 -4.78 11.32
C ALA A 102 -4.30 -4.61 12.09
N LEU A 103 -5.25 -3.84 11.53
CA LEU A 103 -6.57 -3.65 12.13
C LEU A 103 -7.36 -4.95 12.20
N LEU A 104 -7.30 -5.79 11.16
CA LEU A 104 -7.93 -7.12 11.16
C LEU A 104 -7.34 -8.02 12.27
N ASN A 105 -6.02 -7.99 12.47
CA ASN A 105 -5.38 -8.72 13.56
C ASN A 105 -5.84 -8.21 14.94
N ILE A 106 -5.93 -6.90 15.14
CA ILE A 106 -6.47 -6.33 16.39
C ILE A 106 -7.92 -6.79 16.60
N ALA A 107 -8.77 -6.63 15.58
CA ALA A 107 -10.20 -6.95 15.65
C ALA A 107 -10.44 -8.45 15.92
N VAL A 108 -9.76 -9.34 15.20
CA VAL A 108 -9.82 -10.80 15.44
C VAL A 108 -9.25 -11.16 16.80
N GLY A 109 -8.15 -10.52 17.21
CA GLY A 109 -7.58 -10.73 18.53
C GLY A 109 -8.57 -10.40 19.64
N ILE A 110 -9.31 -9.30 19.51
CA ILE A 110 -10.40 -8.95 20.42
C ILE A 110 -11.52 -9.99 20.32
N ALA A 111 -12.00 -10.32 19.11
CA ALA A 111 -13.09 -11.29 18.93
C ALA A 111 -12.78 -12.67 19.55
N LEU A 112 -11.55 -13.17 19.39
CA LEU A 112 -11.12 -14.46 19.95
C LEU A 112 -11.17 -14.52 21.49
N VAL A 113 -11.16 -13.36 22.17
CA VAL A 113 -11.37 -13.29 23.62
C VAL A 113 -12.81 -13.62 23.99
N PHE A 114 -13.78 -13.33 23.13
CA PHE A 114 -15.22 -13.52 23.40
C PHE A 114 -15.81 -14.81 22.81
N ILE A 115 -15.01 -15.58 22.08
CA ILE A 115 -15.44 -16.83 21.42
C ILE A 115 -15.10 -18.02 22.33
N ALA A 116 -16.05 -18.90 22.64
CA ALA A 116 -15.87 -20.16 23.36
C ALA A 116 -15.82 -21.34 22.39
N VAL A 117 -14.65 -21.58 21.80
CA VAL A 117 -14.33 -22.75 20.96
C VAL A 117 -13.05 -23.42 21.45
N ALA A 118 -12.74 -24.60 20.93
CA ALA A 118 -11.53 -25.34 21.27
C ALA A 118 -10.27 -24.44 21.16
N PRO A 119 -9.37 -24.44 22.17
CA PRO A 119 -8.19 -23.57 22.17
C PRO A 119 -7.32 -23.70 20.91
N ILE A 120 -7.17 -24.92 20.40
CA ILE A 120 -6.42 -25.18 19.16
C ILE A 120 -7.02 -24.44 17.96
N PHE A 121 -8.34 -24.32 17.88
CA PHE A 121 -8.99 -23.65 16.77
C PHE A 121 -8.73 -22.13 16.80
N LYS A 122 -8.75 -21.53 18.00
CA LYS A 122 -8.33 -20.13 18.19
C LYS A 122 -6.86 -19.93 17.81
N GLN A 123 -5.99 -20.89 18.14
CA GLN A 123 -4.57 -20.83 17.77
C GLN A 123 -4.39 -20.82 16.26
N VAL A 124 -5.10 -21.70 15.53
CA VAL A 124 -5.06 -21.76 14.06
C VAL A 124 -5.51 -20.45 13.46
N ILE A 125 -6.68 -19.92 13.84
CA ILE A 125 -7.20 -18.63 13.34
C ILE A 125 -6.15 -17.54 13.55
N SER A 126 -5.64 -17.45 14.77
CA SER A 126 -4.66 -16.44 15.14
C SER A 126 -3.38 -16.50 14.30
N TRP A 127 -2.81 -17.69 14.11
CA TRP A 127 -1.58 -17.85 13.32
C TRP A 127 -1.82 -17.62 11.83
N VAL A 128 -2.96 -18.05 11.30
CA VAL A 128 -3.34 -17.81 9.90
C VAL A 128 -3.39 -16.30 9.60
N PHE A 129 -3.95 -15.48 10.51
CA PHE A 129 -3.96 -14.02 10.34
C PHE A 129 -2.57 -13.40 10.40
N ILE A 130 -1.72 -13.83 11.33
CA ILE A 130 -0.35 -13.28 11.48
C ILE A 130 0.50 -13.65 10.26
N VAL A 131 0.50 -14.94 9.89
CA VAL A 131 1.26 -15.42 8.73
C VAL A 131 0.71 -14.82 7.45
N GLY A 132 -0.62 -14.75 7.28
CA GLY A 132 -1.25 -14.11 6.14
C GLY A 132 -0.81 -12.65 5.97
N ALA A 133 -0.80 -11.87 7.04
CA ALA A 133 -0.35 -10.48 7.01
C ALA A 133 1.14 -10.35 6.63
N LEU A 134 2.00 -11.18 7.22
CA LEU A 134 3.42 -11.19 6.92
C LEU A 134 3.71 -11.59 5.45
N LEU A 135 3.00 -12.59 4.93
CA LEU A 135 3.19 -13.06 3.56
C LEU A 135 2.53 -12.15 2.51
N HIS A 136 1.51 -11.37 2.88
CA HIS A 136 0.85 -10.42 1.99
C HIS A 136 1.52 -9.03 2.07
N SER A 137 1.10 -8.19 3.01
CA SER A 137 1.61 -6.82 3.13
C SER A 137 3.04 -6.75 3.67
N GLY A 138 3.51 -7.77 4.40
CA GLY A 138 4.88 -7.82 4.91
C GLY A 138 5.91 -8.03 3.80
N VAL A 139 5.63 -8.94 2.86
CA VAL A 139 6.48 -9.12 1.67
C VAL A 139 6.44 -7.86 0.80
N LEU A 140 5.26 -7.27 0.59
CA LEU A 140 5.13 -5.99 -0.13
C LEU A 140 6.00 -4.90 0.52
N TYR A 141 5.98 -4.80 1.85
CA TYR A 141 6.78 -3.85 2.60
C TYR A 141 8.27 -4.06 2.32
N LEU A 142 8.77 -5.30 2.42
CA LEU A 142 10.17 -5.60 2.17
C LEU A 142 10.58 -5.26 0.73
N THR A 143 9.76 -5.63 -0.26
CA THR A 143 10.06 -5.39 -1.67
C THR A 143 10.16 -3.89 -2.00
N GLN A 144 9.41 -3.05 -1.31
CA GLN A 144 9.48 -1.60 -1.48
C GLN A 144 10.85 -1.02 -1.12
N PHE A 145 11.52 -1.60 -0.11
CA PHE A 145 12.85 -1.18 0.31
C PHE A 145 13.96 -1.98 -0.38
N GLY A 146 13.65 -2.63 -1.51
CA GLY A 146 14.59 -3.43 -2.28
C GLY A 146 14.99 -4.75 -1.62
N VAL A 147 14.34 -5.12 -0.49
CA VAL A 147 14.59 -6.39 0.19
C VAL A 147 13.74 -7.46 -0.47
N THR A 148 14.38 -8.33 -1.25
CA THR A 148 13.72 -9.50 -1.85
C THR A 148 14.22 -10.77 -1.18
N LEU A 149 13.34 -11.75 -1.04
CA LEU A 149 13.69 -13.10 -0.55
C LEU A 149 14.11 -14.00 -1.74
N GLY A 150 14.69 -13.41 -2.79
CA GLY A 150 14.93 -14.08 -4.07
C GLY A 150 13.64 -14.66 -4.66
N GLY A 151 13.74 -15.87 -5.23
CA GLY A 151 12.60 -16.58 -5.81
C GLY A 151 11.50 -16.97 -4.82
N LEU A 152 11.73 -16.85 -3.51
CA LEU A 152 10.67 -17.04 -2.51
C LEU A 152 9.65 -15.92 -2.54
N THR A 153 10.03 -14.70 -2.95
CA THR A 153 9.12 -13.55 -3.00
C THR A 153 7.90 -13.85 -3.89
N SER A 154 8.13 -14.39 -5.09
CA SER A 154 7.08 -14.74 -6.05
C SER A 154 6.24 -15.95 -5.63
N ILE A 155 6.75 -16.79 -4.73
CA ILE A 155 6.02 -17.94 -4.18
C ILE A 155 5.18 -17.54 -2.97
N LEU A 156 5.73 -16.71 -2.09
CA LEU A 156 5.13 -16.34 -0.81
C LEU A 156 4.05 -15.26 -0.95
N GLN A 157 4.29 -14.25 -1.78
CA GLN A 157 3.35 -13.14 -1.94
C GLN A 157 1.95 -13.58 -2.37
N PRO A 158 1.76 -14.52 -3.33
CA PRO A 158 0.44 -14.99 -3.72
C PRO A 158 -0.28 -15.80 -2.64
N ILE A 159 0.43 -16.34 -1.64
CA ILE A 159 -0.14 -17.17 -0.56
C ILE A 159 -0.76 -16.29 0.54
N GLY A 160 -0.23 -15.08 0.75
CA GLY A 160 -0.70 -14.16 1.78
C GLY A 160 -2.20 -13.83 1.72
N PRO A 161 -2.74 -13.34 0.58
CA PRO A 161 -4.16 -12.98 0.49
C PRO A 161 -5.12 -14.15 0.77
N PRO A 162 -4.93 -15.35 0.18
CA PRO A 162 -5.73 -16.53 0.53
C PRO A 162 -5.70 -16.89 2.01
N LEU A 163 -4.55 -16.74 2.69
CA LEU A 163 -4.46 -16.98 4.14
C LEU A 163 -5.26 -15.95 4.93
N VAL A 164 -5.23 -14.67 4.57
CA VAL A 164 -6.05 -13.65 5.24
C VAL A 164 -7.55 -13.96 5.07
N LEU A 165 -7.97 -14.34 3.85
CA LEU A 165 -9.35 -14.75 3.58
C LEU A 165 -9.75 -16.01 4.35
N LEU A 166 -8.87 -17.00 4.43
CA LEU A 166 -9.08 -18.20 5.24
C LEU A 166 -9.23 -17.83 6.72
N GLY A 167 -8.38 -16.94 7.23
CA GLY A 167 -8.48 -16.43 8.60
C GLY A 167 -9.84 -15.80 8.87
N LEU A 168 -10.32 -14.93 7.97
CA LEU A 168 -11.65 -14.31 8.06
C LEU A 168 -12.77 -15.35 8.10
N LEU A 169 -12.72 -16.35 7.20
CA LEU A 169 -13.70 -17.43 7.16
C LEU A 169 -13.72 -18.23 8.47
N LEU A 170 -12.54 -18.65 8.95
CA LEU A 170 -12.43 -19.44 10.18
C LEU A 170 -12.87 -18.64 11.42
N ALA A 171 -12.55 -17.35 11.48
CA ALA A 171 -13.02 -16.46 12.54
C ALA A 171 -14.55 -16.30 12.52
N GLY A 172 -15.15 -16.17 11.33
CA GLY A 172 -16.61 -16.12 11.16
C GLY A 172 -17.29 -17.41 11.62
N ILE A 173 -16.75 -18.57 11.23
CA ILE A 173 -17.23 -19.88 11.69
C ILE A 173 -17.12 -19.99 13.23
N ALA A 174 -15.98 -19.63 13.79
CA ALA A 174 -15.76 -19.68 15.24
C ALA A 174 -16.73 -18.77 16.01
N ALA A 175 -16.99 -17.56 15.48
CA ALA A 175 -17.96 -16.64 16.06
C ALA A 175 -19.38 -17.22 16.03
N ALA A 176 -19.81 -17.80 14.90
CA ALA A 176 -21.13 -18.43 14.78
C ALA A 176 -21.30 -19.61 15.75
N MET A 177 -20.24 -20.38 16.01
CA MET A 177 -20.29 -21.54 16.90
C MET A 177 -20.26 -21.19 18.39
N GLY A 178 -19.55 -20.12 18.76
CA GLY A 178 -19.08 -19.96 20.14
C GLY A 178 -19.14 -18.55 20.71
N TRP A 179 -19.72 -17.55 20.06
CA TRP A 179 -19.79 -16.20 20.63
C TRP A 179 -20.53 -16.15 21.97
N ARG A 180 -19.89 -15.63 23.02
CA ARG A 180 -20.47 -15.56 24.38
C ARG A 180 -20.83 -14.15 24.84
N GLY A 181 -20.35 -13.09 24.19
CA GLY A 181 -20.56 -11.71 24.63
C GLY A 181 -19.82 -11.31 25.92
N GLU A 182 -19.14 -12.27 26.57
CA GLU A 182 -18.27 -12.06 27.73
C GLU A 182 -16.88 -12.67 27.49
N PRO A 183 -15.82 -12.18 28.16
CA PRO A 183 -14.47 -12.74 28.02
C PRO A 183 -14.42 -14.20 28.47
N VAL A 184 -13.91 -15.07 27.59
CA VAL A 184 -13.77 -16.51 27.83
C VAL A 184 -12.35 -16.84 28.29
N ARG A 185 -12.23 -17.71 29.29
CA ARG A 185 -10.94 -18.28 29.71
C ARG A 185 -10.57 -19.42 28.75
N ASP A 186 -9.32 -19.38 28.27
CA ASP A 186 -8.76 -20.41 27.38
C ASP A 186 -8.11 -21.54 28.16
#